data_AF-A0A0F9AGY7-F1
#
_entry.id   AF-A0A0F9AGY7-F1
#
_cell.length_a   1.000
_cell.length_b   1.000
_cell.length_c   1.000
_cell.angle_alpha   90.00
_cell.angle_beta   90.00
_cell.angle_gamma   90.00
#
_symmetry.space_group_name_H-M   'P 1'
#
loop_
_entity.id
_entity.type
_entity.pdbx_description
1 polymer ?
#
loop_
_entity_poly.entity_id
_entity_poly.type
_entity_poly.pdbx_seq_one_letter_code
_entity_poly.pdbx_strand_id
1 'polypeptide(L)'
;MNVPARKTKIVCTIGPACRSRETLEHMIINGMNVARLNFAHGDFESHKELIADIRAAAKTVGERVAILADLPGPKMRIGHLAEEPIELERGQAFTLVSNEIEGNSKCVSMNFKGLPKVVRPGDTIFINDGLVQLKVEKVDGEEVHCEVMVGGQLRSHKGVNFPGIDLGISAFTDRDHECLKFALKQGVDAIGESFVQGPDDILALRKAATEAGYNPFIIAKIERSQALENIDGILDFLEIIGRKANLVNFPAHVEIRVDKSGRINPIEVNPLRFGGWCT
;
A
#
# COMPACT_ATOMS: atom_id res chain seq x y z
N MET A 1 -2.46 18.18 33.83
CA MET A 1 -1.99 17.30 32.74
C MET A 1 -0.72 17.90 32.16
N ASN A 2 0.41 17.19 32.26
CA ASN A 2 1.62 17.59 31.52
C ASN A 2 1.35 17.31 30.05
N VAL A 3 1.08 18.36 29.28
CA VAL A 3 0.94 18.24 27.83
C VAL A 3 2.35 18.05 27.28
N PRO A 4 2.64 16.96 26.54
CA PRO A 4 3.96 16.76 25.97
C PRO A 4 4.34 17.95 25.09
N ALA A 5 5.59 18.40 25.18
CA ALA A 5 6.10 19.53 24.41
C ALA A 5 5.87 19.37 22.90
N ARG A 6 5.85 18.11 22.43
CA ARG A 6 5.45 17.75 21.06
C ARG A 6 4.13 16.98 21.06
N LYS A 7 3.10 17.58 20.46
CA LYS A 7 1.78 16.96 20.25
C LYS A 7 1.76 16.03 19.04
N THR A 8 2.44 16.40 17.96
CA THR A 8 2.54 15.61 16.72
C THR A 8 3.50 14.44 16.91
N LYS A 9 3.10 13.25 16.46
CA LYS A 9 3.94 12.05 16.49
C LYS A 9 4.62 11.84 15.14
N ILE A 10 5.81 11.23 15.14
CA ILE A 10 6.60 10.97 13.93
C ILE A 10 6.62 9.47 13.67
N VAL A 11 6.18 9.09 12.47
CA VAL A 11 6.28 7.73 11.92
C VAL A 11 7.46 7.71 10.95
N CYS A 12 8.41 6.81 11.14
CA CYS A 12 9.56 6.64 10.24
C CYS A 12 9.51 5.25 9.60
N THR A 13 9.61 5.19 8.27
CA THR A 13 9.73 3.91 7.57
C THR A 13 11.16 3.40 7.70
N ILE A 14 11.32 2.18 8.20
CA ILE A 14 12.63 1.57 8.39
C ILE A 14 13.00 0.74 7.17
N GLY A 15 14.21 0.94 6.68
CA GLY A 15 14.73 0.27 5.49
C GLY A 15 16.25 0.21 5.49
N PRO A 16 16.88 -0.22 4.38
CA PRO A 16 18.33 -0.43 4.31
C PRO A 16 19.17 0.76 4.75
N ALA A 17 18.72 1.99 4.48
CA ALA A 17 19.43 3.22 4.84
C ALA A 17 19.46 3.52 6.35
N CYS A 18 18.56 2.91 7.15
CA CYS A 18 18.37 3.27 8.55
C CYS A 18 18.12 2.08 9.49
N ARG A 19 18.45 0.86 9.07
CA ARG A 19 18.20 -0.36 9.84
C ARG A 19 19.27 -0.70 10.89
N SER A 20 20.42 -0.02 10.89
CA SER A 20 21.45 -0.30 11.90
C SER A 20 21.00 0.16 13.28
N ARG A 21 21.40 -0.57 14.32
CA ARG A 21 21.05 -0.25 15.71
C ARG A 21 21.43 1.17 16.11
N GLU A 22 22.64 1.61 15.75
CA GLU A 22 23.11 2.97 16.02
C GLU A 22 22.20 4.03 15.39
N THR A 23 21.85 3.87 14.11
CA THR A 23 20.95 4.80 13.42
C THR A 23 19.55 4.77 14.03
N LEU A 24 19.04 3.60 14.43
CA LEU A 24 17.76 3.49 15.13
C LEU A 24 17.79 4.26 16.45
N GLU A 25 18.83 4.09 17.27
CA GLU A 25 18.99 4.85 18.52
C GLU A 25 19.01 6.36 18.27
N HIS A 26 19.76 6.82 17.25
CA HIS A 26 19.74 8.23 16.83
C HIS A 26 18.37 8.71 16.37
N MET A 27 17.62 7.93 15.59
CA MET A 27 16.27 8.28 15.15
C MET A 27 15.31 8.41 16.33
N ILE A 28 15.42 7.54 17.34
CA ILE A 28 14.60 7.58 18.56
C ILE A 28 14.92 8.83 19.37
N ILE A 29 16.20 9.13 19.59
CA ILE A 29 16.65 10.34 20.29
C ILE A 29 16.13 11.61 19.60
N ASN A 30 16.12 11.62 18.26
CA ASN A 30 15.59 12.73 17.45
C ASN A 30 14.06 12.70 17.30
N GLY A 31 13.39 11.80 18.01
CA GLY A 31 11.95 11.84 18.23
C GLY A 31 11.12 10.96 17.30
N MET A 32 11.66 9.88 16.74
CA MET A 32 10.83 8.81 16.15
C MET A 32 9.89 8.24 17.23
N ASN A 33 8.59 8.12 16.94
CA ASN A 33 7.63 7.48 17.84
C ASN A 33 7.10 6.14 17.33
N VAL A 34 7.03 5.98 16.02
CA VAL A 34 6.53 4.77 15.38
C VAL A 34 7.51 4.35 14.31
N ALA A 35 7.98 3.10 14.37
CA ALA A 35 8.74 2.47 13.32
C ALA A 35 7.76 1.75 12.37
N ARG A 36 7.66 2.21 11.13
CA ARG A 36 6.86 1.58 10.06
C ARG A 36 7.71 0.56 9.32
N LEU A 37 7.24 -0.68 9.28
CA LEU A 37 7.82 -1.79 8.53
C LEU A 37 6.94 -2.07 7.31
N ASN A 38 7.50 -1.87 6.12
CA ASN A 38 6.77 -2.10 4.88
C ASN A 38 6.91 -3.55 4.43
N PHE A 39 5.87 -4.37 4.64
CA PHE A 39 5.89 -5.79 4.28
C PHE A 39 5.72 -6.04 2.77
N ALA A 40 5.62 -4.96 1.98
CA ALA A 40 5.79 -5.01 0.54
C ALA A 40 7.15 -5.54 0.07
N HIS A 41 8.17 -5.43 0.91
CA HIS A 41 9.56 -5.71 0.60
C HIS A 41 10.20 -6.49 1.74
N GLY A 42 11.27 -7.22 1.44
CA GLY A 42 11.98 -8.04 2.41
C GLY A 42 11.22 -9.33 2.75
N ASP A 43 11.93 -10.22 3.44
CA ASP A 43 11.39 -11.48 3.95
C ASP A 43 11.12 -11.39 5.46
N PHE A 44 10.41 -12.40 5.98
CA PHE A 44 10.04 -12.43 7.40
C PHE A 44 11.23 -12.57 8.36
N GLU A 45 12.36 -13.15 7.94
CA GLU A 45 13.51 -13.27 8.83
C GLU A 45 14.19 -11.89 8.99
N SER A 46 14.37 -11.18 7.88
CA SER A 46 14.90 -9.80 7.91
C SER A 46 14.01 -8.85 8.73
N HIS A 47 12.68 -8.96 8.63
CA HIS A 47 11.75 -8.17 9.45
C HIS A 47 11.81 -8.54 10.93
N LYS A 48 12.02 -9.83 11.25
CA LYS A 48 12.12 -10.30 12.63
C LYS A 48 13.39 -9.77 13.32
N GLU A 49 14.52 -9.81 12.63
CA GLU A 49 15.77 -9.18 13.09
C GLU A 49 15.57 -7.68 13.32
N LEU A 50 14.95 -6.99 12.35
CA LEU A 50 14.69 -5.56 12.42
C LEU A 50 13.79 -5.18 13.61
N ILE A 51 12.74 -5.96 13.89
CA ILE A 51 11.86 -5.77 15.05
C ILE A 51 12.65 -5.92 16.36
N ALA A 52 13.55 -6.90 16.44
CA ALA A 52 14.40 -7.09 17.60
C ALA A 52 15.34 -5.89 17.81
N ASP A 53 15.95 -5.39 16.73
CA ASP A 53 16.84 -4.23 16.78
C ASP A 53 16.10 -2.94 17.19
N ILE A 54 14.90 -2.69 16.65
CA ILE A 54 14.06 -1.54 17.05
C ILE A 54 13.77 -1.58 18.55
N ARG A 55 13.38 -2.75 19.07
CA ARG A 55 13.09 -2.93 20.51
C ARG A 55 14.33 -2.76 21.36
N ALA A 56 15.48 -3.27 20.91
CA ALA A 56 16.75 -3.12 21.59
C ALA A 56 17.18 -1.65 21.65
N ALA A 57 17.10 -0.93 20.54
CA ALA A 57 17.39 0.50 20.45
C ALA A 57 16.47 1.34 21.36
N ALA A 58 15.15 1.08 21.34
CA ALA A 58 14.18 1.72 22.22
C ALA A 58 14.51 1.49 23.70
N LYS A 59 14.90 0.26 24.06
CA LYS A 59 15.36 -0.07 25.42
C LYS A 59 16.66 0.64 25.78
N THR A 60 17.63 0.75 24.87
CA THR A 60 18.90 1.48 25.12
C THR A 60 18.61 2.95 25.42
N VAL A 61 17.78 3.59 24.60
CA VAL A 61 17.46 5.03 24.72
C VAL A 61 16.53 5.31 25.91
N GLY A 62 15.78 4.30 26.37
CA GLY A 62 14.81 4.44 27.46
C GLY A 62 13.48 5.03 27.02
N GLU A 63 13.16 4.96 25.73
CA GLU A 63 11.96 5.52 25.12
C GLU A 63 11.02 4.44 24.59
N ARG A 64 9.73 4.75 24.50
CA ARG A 64 8.74 3.85 23.90
C ARG A 64 8.58 4.15 22.41
N VAL A 65 8.76 3.12 21.58
CA VAL A 65 8.55 3.18 20.13
C VAL A 65 7.53 2.10 19.76
N ALA A 66 6.46 2.50 19.09
CA ALA A 66 5.48 1.56 18.54
C ALA A 66 5.98 1.00 17.19
N ILE A 67 5.60 -0.23 16.87
CA ILE A 67 5.89 -0.87 15.59
C ILE A 67 4.60 -0.99 14.79
N LEU A 68 4.60 -0.38 13.60
CA LEU A 68 3.53 -0.47 12.61
C LEU A 68 3.96 -1.43 11.50
N ALA A 69 3.27 -2.56 11.36
CA ALA A 69 3.41 -3.42 10.19
C ALA A 69 2.44 -2.95 9.10
N ASP A 70 2.97 -2.47 7.98
CA ASP A 70 2.18 -2.02 6.83
C ASP A 70 2.02 -3.17 5.83
N LEU A 71 0.78 -3.64 5.68
CA LEU A 71 0.42 -4.78 4.84
C LEU A 71 0.49 -4.39 3.36
N PRO A 72 0.99 -5.29 2.49
CA PRO A 72 1.19 -4.96 1.08
C PRO A 72 -0.09 -4.62 0.31
N GLY A 73 -1.23 -5.25 0.62
CA GLY A 73 -2.47 -5.13 -0.13
C GLY A 73 -2.37 -5.67 -1.57
N PRO A 74 -3.46 -5.53 -2.36
CA PRO A 74 -3.51 -5.98 -3.74
C PRO A 74 -2.59 -5.13 -4.64
N LYS A 75 -1.49 -5.70 -5.12
CA LYS A 75 -0.55 -5.02 -6.02
C LYS A 75 -0.71 -5.50 -7.45
N MET A 76 -1.25 -4.62 -8.29
CA MET A 76 -1.33 -4.90 -9.73
C MET A 76 -0.03 -4.51 -10.40
N ARG A 77 0.54 -5.41 -11.17
CA ARG A 77 1.82 -5.26 -11.85
C ARG A 77 1.80 -5.94 -13.21
N ILE A 78 2.55 -5.36 -14.14
CA ILE A 78 2.89 -6.06 -15.38
C ILE A 78 3.96 -7.14 -15.11
N GLY A 79 4.01 -8.16 -15.95
CA GLY A 79 4.96 -9.26 -15.87
C GLY A 79 6.34 -8.90 -16.43
N HIS A 80 7.06 -9.93 -16.88
CA HIS A 80 8.38 -9.78 -17.47
C HIS A 80 8.29 -9.26 -18.90
N LEU A 81 9.27 -8.44 -19.28
CA LEU A 81 9.52 -7.99 -20.65
C LEU A 81 10.78 -8.70 -21.17
N ALA A 82 10.75 -9.14 -22.43
CA ALA A 82 11.88 -9.81 -23.08
C ALA A 82 13.09 -8.88 -23.21
N GLU A 83 12.82 -7.62 -23.51
CA GLU A 83 13.82 -6.57 -23.62
C GLU A 83 13.45 -5.46 -22.64
N GLU A 84 14.42 -5.03 -21.82
CA GLU A 84 14.23 -3.96 -20.87
C GLU A 84 15.31 -2.89 -21.00
N PRO A 85 14.92 -1.61 -21.08
CA PRO A 85 13.55 -1.09 -21.13
C PRO A 85 12.93 -1.18 -22.54
N ILE A 86 11.60 -1.22 -22.63
CA ILE A 86 10.87 -0.90 -23.88
C ILE A 86 10.39 0.55 -23.87
N GLU A 87 10.24 1.15 -25.05
CA GLU A 87 9.62 2.46 -25.22
C GLU A 87 8.23 2.30 -25.83
N LEU A 88 7.22 2.95 -25.25
CA LEU A 88 5.87 3.03 -25.81
C LEU A 88 5.64 4.42 -26.39
N GLU A 89 5.16 4.49 -27.63
CA GLU A 89 4.85 5.73 -28.32
C GLU A 89 3.35 6.07 -28.25
N ARG A 90 3.02 7.35 -28.24
CA ARG A 90 1.61 7.79 -28.26
C ARG A 90 0.91 7.33 -29.55
N GLY A 91 -0.32 6.82 -29.43
CA GLY A 91 -1.13 6.27 -30.52
C GLY A 91 -0.79 4.82 -30.86
N GLN A 92 0.23 4.24 -30.23
CA GLN A 92 0.58 2.84 -30.41
C GLN A 92 -0.47 1.92 -29.78
N ALA A 93 -0.77 0.80 -30.44
CA ALA A 93 -1.58 -0.26 -29.86
C ALA A 93 -0.75 -1.05 -28.83
N PHE A 94 -1.32 -1.29 -27.65
CA PHE A 94 -0.69 -2.06 -26.59
C PHE A 94 -1.72 -2.95 -25.88
N THR A 95 -1.40 -4.23 -25.71
CA THR A 95 -2.36 -5.21 -25.17
C THR A 95 -1.91 -5.72 -23.80
N LEU A 96 -2.81 -5.66 -22.82
CA LEU A 96 -2.63 -6.31 -21.52
C LEU A 96 -3.27 -7.69 -21.56
N VAL A 97 -2.54 -8.71 -21.14
CA VAL A 97 -3.05 -10.09 -21.13
C VAL A 97 -3.00 -10.71 -19.73
N SER A 98 -3.95 -11.58 -19.43
CA SER A 98 -4.03 -12.28 -18.14
C SER A 98 -3.11 -13.51 -18.06
N ASN A 99 -2.71 -14.05 -19.20
CA ASN A 99 -1.80 -15.20 -19.28
C ASN A 99 -0.36 -14.76 -19.12
N GLU A 100 0.43 -15.61 -18.45
CA GLU A 100 1.85 -15.36 -18.26
C GLU A 100 2.58 -15.52 -19.60
N ILE A 101 3.08 -14.39 -20.10
CA ILE A 101 3.88 -14.29 -21.32
C ILE A 101 5.08 -13.38 -21.05
N GLU A 102 6.12 -13.57 -21.86
CA GLU A 102 7.22 -12.63 -21.99
C GLU A 102 6.76 -11.45 -22.86
N GLY A 103 6.61 -10.28 -22.25
CA GLY A 103 6.09 -9.09 -22.91
C GLY A 103 7.09 -8.39 -23.82
N ASN A 104 6.59 -7.50 -24.66
CA ASN A 104 7.35 -6.70 -25.62
C ASN A 104 6.64 -5.35 -25.87
N SER A 105 7.02 -4.62 -26.92
CA SER A 105 6.41 -3.33 -27.27
C SER A 105 4.93 -3.41 -27.66
N LYS A 106 4.35 -4.58 -27.91
CA LYS A 106 2.94 -4.73 -28.34
C LYS A 106 2.04 -5.33 -27.26
N CYS A 107 2.58 -6.16 -26.38
CA CYS A 107 1.80 -6.79 -25.34
C CYS A 107 2.62 -7.10 -24.09
N VAL A 108 1.95 -7.16 -22.94
CA VAL A 108 2.56 -7.60 -21.68
C VAL A 108 1.53 -8.31 -20.81
N SER A 109 2.00 -9.30 -20.07
CA SER A 109 1.19 -9.98 -19.06
C SER A 109 0.94 -9.08 -17.85
N MET A 110 -0.14 -9.32 -17.12
CA MET A 110 -0.38 -8.69 -15.81
C MET A 110 -0.83 -9.70 -14.77
N ASN A 111 -0.51 -9.43 -13.50
CA ASN A 111 -0.81 -10.36 -12.41
C ASN A 111 -2.28 -10.34 -11.92
N PHE A 112 -3.19 -9.67 -12.65
CA PHE A 112 -4.61 -9.64 -12.34
C PHE A 112 -5.45 -10.30 -13.43
N LYS A 113 -5.78 -11.57 -13.21
CA LYS A 113 -6.62 -12.36 -14.14
C LYS A 113 -8.06 -11.84 -14.25
N GLY A 114 -8.50 -11.01 -13.30
CA GLY A 114 -9.82 -10.40 -13.30
C GLY A 114 -9.96 -9.20 -14.24
N LEU A 115 -8.87 -8.68 -14.82
CA LEU A 115 -8.90 -7.41 -15.57
C LEU A 115 -9.96 -7.38 -16.68
N PRO A 116 -10.06 -8.39 -17.57
CA PRO A 116 -11.03 -8.37 -18.67
C PRO A 116 -12.49 -8.28 -18.22
N LYS A 117 -12.79 -8.64 -16.97
CA LYS A 117 -14.16 -8.64 -16.42
C LYS A 117 -14.57 -7.30 -15.84
N VAL A 118 -13.62 -6.44 -15.51
CA VAL A 118 -13.87 -5.19 -14.78
C VAL A 118 -13.67 -3.94 -15.63
N VAL A 119 -12.84 -4.00 -16.67
CA VAL A 119 -12.62 -2.86 -17.58
C VAL A 119 -13.59 -2.83 -18.75
N ARG A 120 -13.84 -1.65 -19.27
CA ARG A 120 -14.72 -1.37 -20.41
C ARG A 120 -14.03 -0.43 -21.41
N PRO A 121 -14.44 -0.43 -22.69
CA PRO A 121 -14.00 0.57 -23.65
C PRO A 121 -14.15 2.00 -23.10
N GLY A 122 -13.09 2.79 -23.18
CA GLY A 122 -13.01 4.15 -22.65
C GLY A 122 -12.32 4.27 -21.29
N ASP A 123 -12.18 3.18 -20.54
CA ASP A 123 -11.48 3.18 -19.26
C ASP A 123 -10.00 3.55 -19.41
N THR A 124 -9.44 4.17 -18.37
CA THR A 124 -8.03 4.59 -18.36
C THR A 124 -7.23 3.71 -17.41
N ILE A 125 -6.09 3.23 -17.89
CA ILE A 125 -5.14 2.41 -17.13
C ILE A 125 -3.82 3.16 -17.04
N PHE A 126 -3.23 3.22 -15.85
CA PHE A 126 -1.94 3.86 -15.61
C PHE A 126 -0.90 2.84 -15.26
N ILE A 127 0.29 2.94 -15.86
CA ILE A 127 1.43 2.07 -15.56
C ILE A 127 2.62 2.89 -15.10
N ASN A 128 3.43 2.32 -14.20
CA ASN A 128 4.64 2.92 -13.67
C ASN A 128 4.35 4.28 -13.03
N ASP A 129 3.45 4.27 -12.04
CA ASP A 129 3.03 5.44 -11.27
C ASP A 129 2.39 6.56 -12.11
N GLY A 130 1.84 6.22 -13.27
CA GLY A 130 1.20 7.17 -14.19
C GLY A 130 2.13 7.75 -15.25
N LEU A 131 3.37 7.25 -15.36
CA LEU A 131 4.27 7.63 -16.45
C LEU A 131 3.70 7.23 -17.82
N VAL A 132 3.06 6.06 -17.88
CA VAL A 132 2.38 5.57 -19.09
C VAL A 132 0.89 5.57 -18.84
N GLN A 133 0.13 6.08 -19.80
CA GLN A 133 -1.33 6.09 -19.77
C GLN A 133 -1.86 5.33 -20.98
N LEU A 134 -2.72 4.35 -20.72
CA LEU A 134 -3.43 3.56 -21.71
C LEU A 134 -4.91 3.88 -21.65
N LYS A 135 -5.57 3.83 -22.81
CA LYS A 135 -7.03 3.88 -22.91
C LYS A 135 -7.53 2.57 -23.49
N VAL A 136 -8.45 1.91 -22.79
CA VAL A 136 -9.03 0.65 -23.24
C VAL A 136 -9.87 0.91 -24.50
N GLU A 137 -9.57 0.22 -25.58
CA GLU A 137 -10.35 0.26 -26.82
C GLU A 137 -11.40 -0.85 -26.84
N LYS A 138 -10.99 -2.08 -26.52
CA LYS A 138 -11.87 -3.25 -26.46
C LYS A 138 -11.31 -4.35 -25.57
N VAL A 139 -12.19 -5.24 -25.14
CA VAL A 139 -11.84 -6.50 -24.47
C VAL A 139 -12.20 -7.65 -25.39
N ASP A 140 -11.27 -8.56 -25.63
CA ASP A 140 -11.43 -9.73 -26.49
C ASP A 140 -10.94 -10.98 -25.73
N GLY A 141 -11.87 -11.74 -25.16
CA GLY A 141 -11.54 -12.86 -24.29
C GLY A 141 -10.73 -12.44 -23.06
N GLU A 142 -9.46 -12.86 -23.01
CA GLU A 142 -8.52 -12.55 -21.92
C GLU A 142 -7.56 -11.38 -22.25
N GLU A 143 -7.75 -10.76 -23.41
CA GLU A 143 -6.93 -9.66 -23.92
C GLU A 143 -7.65 -8.32 -23.76
N VAL A 144 -6.97 -7.34 -23.19
CA VAL A 144 -7.44 -5.95 -23.07
C VAL A 144 -6.60 -5.11 -24.02
N HIS A 145 -7.21 -4.75 -25.14
CA HIS A 145 -6.57 -3.94 -26.18
C HIS A 145 -6.70 -2.46 -25.82
N CYS A 146 -5.56 -1.77 -25.84
CA CYS A 146 -5.48 -0.36 -25.49
C CYS A 146 -4.75 0.46 -26.55
N GLU A 147 -5.07 1.75 -26.59
CA GLU A 147 -4.26 2.79 -27.24
C GLU A 147 -3.38 3.47 -26.20
N VAL A 148 -2.11 3.68 -26.51
CA VAL A 148 -1.18 4.46 -25.68
C VAL A 148 -1.53 5.95 -25.79
N MET A 149 -2.08 6.53 -24.73
CA MET A 149 -2.41 7.96 -24.69
C MET A 149 -1.21 8.82 -24.32
N VAL A 150 -0.39 8.32 -23.38
CA VAL A 150 0.87 8.92 -22.95
C VAL A 150 1.91 7.81 -22.93
N GLY A 151 2.91 7.95 -23.81
CA GLY A 151 4.02 7.02 -23.95
C GLY A 151 5.12 7.23 -22.91
N GLY A 152 6.11 6.35 -22.94
CA GLY A 152 7.28 6.43 -22.08
C GLY A 152 7.95 5.08 -21.85
N GLN A 153 9.05 5.13 -21.12
CA GLN A 153 9.86 3.96 -20.81
C GLN A 153 9.13 2.99 -19.85
N LEU A 154 9.08 1.73 -20.24
CA LEU A 154 8.51 0.64 -19.45
C LEU A 154 9.56 -0.44 -19.14
N ARG A 155 9.46 -0.99 -17.93
CA ARG A 155 10.33 -2.05 -17.38
C ARG A 155 9.44 -3.12 -16.74
N SER A 156 9.98 -4.28 -16.40
CA SER A 156 9.18 -5.34 -15.76
C SER A 156 8.67 -4.94 -14.37
N HIS A 157 7.61 -5.63 -13.93
CA HIS A 157 7.07 -5.52 -12.57
C HIS A 157 6.58 -4.13 -12.16
N LYS A 158 6.35 -3.24 -13.13
CA LYS A 158 5.82 -1.90 -12.83
C LYS A 158 4.37 -1.96 -12.38
N GLY A 159 4.05 -1.11 -11.41
CA GLY A 159 2.70 -1.00 -10.85
C GLY A 159 1.70 -0.55 -11.89
N VAL A 160 0.49 -1.11 -11.83
CA VAL A 160 -0.64 -0.76 -12.68
C VAL A 160 -1.76 -0.25 -11.78
N ASN A 161 -2.41 0.85 -12.15
CA ASN A 161 -3.51 1.41 -11.41
C ASN A 161 -4.73 1.64 -12.31
N PHE A 162 -5.90 1.58 -11.69
CA PHE A 162 -7.21 1.59 -12.34
C PHE A 162 -8.14 2.62 -11.70
N PRO A 163 -7.90 3.94 -11.88
CA PRO A 163 -8.66 4.98 -11.22
C PRO A 163 -10.16 4.89 -11.54
N GLY A 164 -11.00 4.93 -10.51
CA GLY A 164 -12.46 4.85 -10.65
C GLY A 164 -13.02 3.49 -11.09
N ILE A 165 -12.18 2.44 -11.20
CA ILE A 165 -12.63 1.08 -11.56
C ILE A 165 -12.68 0.22 -10.31
N ASP A 166 -13.86 -0.35 -10.02
CA ASP A 166 -13.99 -1.39 -9.00
C ASP A 166 -13.43 -2.71 -9.53
N LEU A 167 -12.35 -3.17 -8.89
CA LEU A 167 -11.67 -4.41 -9.28
C LEU A 167 -12.37 -5.66 -8.72
N GLY A 168 -13.35 -5.53 -7.83
CA GLY A 168 -14.04 -6.66 -7.20
C GLY A 168 -13.11 -7.56 -6.38
N ILE A 169 -12.02 -7.00 -5.84
CA ILE A 169 -11.05 -7.70 -5.00
C ILE A 169 -11.06 -7.12 -3.58
N SER A 170 -10.86 -8.00 -2.61
CA SER A 170 -10.60 -7.64 -1.21
C SER A 170 -9.29 -6.86 -1.10
N ALA A 171 -9.26 -5.84 -0.23
CA ALA A 171 -8.01 -5.19 0.15
C ALA A 171 -7.12 -6.12 0.99
N PHE A 172 -7.73 -7.04 1.74
CA PHE A 172 -7.05 -8.04 2.54
C PHE A 172 -6.82 -9.31 1.71
N THR A 173 -5.58 -9.51 1.26
CA THR A 173 -5.17 -10.60 0.37
C THR A 173 -4.63 -11.83 1.13
N ASP A 174 -4.45 -12.96 0.44
CA ASP A 174 -3.77 -14.14 1.00
C ASP A 174 -2.37 -13.83 1.54
N ARG A 175 -1.63 -12.97 0.83
CA ARG A 175 -0.32 -12.50 1.29
C ARG A 175 -0.44 -11.64 2.55
N ASP A 176 -1.48 -10.83 2.64
CA ASP A 176 -1.74 -10.04 3.85
C ASP A 176 -2.08 -10.93 5.05
N HIS A 177 -2.77 -12.06 4.86
CA HIS A 177 -2.99 -13.06 5.91
C HIS A 177 -1.67 -13.64 6.45
N GLU A 178 -0.72 -13.98 5.57
CA GLU A 178 0.61 -14.45 5.98
C GLU A 178 1.38 -13.38 6.74
N CYS A 179 1.38 -12.16 6.21
CA CYS A 179 1.99 -10.98 6.80
C CYS A 179 1.40 -10.65 8.17
N LEU A 180 0.08 -10.70 8.32
CA LEU A 180 -0.62 -10.50 9.58
C LEU A 180 -0.18 -11.57 10.59
N LYS A 181 -0.25 -12.86 10.23
CA LYS A 181 0.17 -13.95 11.13
C LYS A 181 1.60 -13.75 11.65
N PHE A 182 2.52 -13.34 10.78
CA PHE A 182 3.87 -12.98 11.16
C PHE A 182 3.90 -11.77 12.13
N ALA A 183 3.23 -10.68 11.78
CA ALA A 183 3.18 -9.46 12.58
C ALA A 183 2.67 -9.71 14.00
N LEU A 184 1.57 -10.47 14.12
CA LEU A 184 0.95 -10.81 15.41
C LEU A 184 1.89 -11.68 16.26
N LYS A 185 2.58 -12.65 15.64
CA LYS A 185 3.60 -13.47 16.32
C LYS A 185 4.75 -12.63 16.85
N GLN A 186 5.14 -11.58 16.12
CA GLN A 186 6.16 -10.64 16.57
C GLN A 186 5.66 -9.65 17.62
N GLY A 187 4.35 -9.55 17.85
CA GLY A 187 3.75 -8.65 18.82
C GLY A 187 3.87 -7.18 18.41
N VAL A 188 3.60 -6.86 17.14
CA VAL A 188 3.54 -5.46 16.68
C VAL A 188 2.38 -4.72 17.33
N ASP A 189 2.47 -3.39 17.38
CA ASP A 189 1.47 -2.54 18.03
C ASP A 189 0.32 -2.18 17.08
N ALA A 190 0.64 -1.99 15.79
CA ALA A 190 -0.31 -1.55 14.78
C ALA A 190 -0.14 -2.29 13.45
N ILE A 191 -1.26 -2.39 12.72
CA ILE A 191 -1.37 -2.94 11.37
C ILE A 191 -1.94 -1.84 10.46
N GLY A 192 -1.23 -1.53 9.37
CA GLY A 192 -1.73 -0.68 8.30
C GLY A 192 -2.30 -1.55 7.18
N GLU A 193 -3.56 -1.35 6.82
CA GLU A 193 -4.23 -2.06 5.74
C GLU A 193 -4.23 -1.19 4.48
N SER A 194 -3.55 -1.65 3.42
CA SER A 194 -3.44 -0.93 2.15
C SER A 194 -4.70 -1.09 1.30
N PHE A 195 -5.00 -0.09 0.45
CA PHE A 195 -6.11 -0.12 -0.50
C PHE A 195 -7.50 -0.44 0.09
N VAL A 196 -7.78 -0.05 1.34
CA VAL A 196 -9.12 -0.20 1.95
C VAL A 196 -10.16 0.49 1.06
N GLN A 197 -11.27 -0.19 0.78
CA GLN A 197 -12.39 0.33 -0.03
C GLN A 197 -13.64 0.57 0.83
N GLY A 198 -13.81 -0.20 1.91
CA GLY A 198 -14.95 -0.06 2.79
C GLY A 198 -14.80 -0.79 4.12
N PRO A 199 -15.87 -0.78 4.95
CA PRO A 199 -15.87 -1.42 6.26
C PRO A 199 -15.58 -2.92 6.25
N ASP A 200 -15.96 -3.62 5.19
CA ASP A 200 -15.81 -5.06 5.07
C ASP A 200 -14.35 -5.52 5.01
N ASP A 201 -13.45 -4.72 4.41
CA ASP A 201 -12.01 -4.99 4.38
C ASP A 201 -11.45 -5.01 5.83
N ILE A 202 -11.76 -3.96 6.59
CA ILE A 202 -11.33 -3.79 7.99
C ILE A 202 -11.92 -4.89 8.87
N LEU A 203 -13.17 -5.30 8.60
CA LEU A 203 -13.82 -6.40 9.31
C LEU A 203 -13.07 -7.72 9.09
N ALA A 204 -12.67 -8.01 7.85
CA ALA A 204 -11.93 -9.21 7.52
C ALA A 204 -10.60 -9.27 8.27
N LEU A 205 -9.82 -8.18 8.26
CA LEU A 205 -8.57 -8.09 9.01
C LEU A 205 -8.79 -8.24 10.52
N ARG A 206 -9.78 -7.54 11.08
CA ARG A 206 -10.10 -7.61 12.52
C ARG A 206 -10.47 -9.03 12.95
N LYS A 207 -11.28 -9.72 12.14
CA LYS A 207 -11.68 -11.11 12.41
C LYS A 207 -10.45 -12.01 12.43
N ALA A 208 -9.59 -11.92 11.41
CA ALA A 208 -8.37 -12.72 11.33
C ALA A 208 -7.41 -12.46 12.53
N ALA A 209 -7.29 -11.20 12.97
CA ALA A 209 -6.49 -10.87 14.16
C ALA A 209 -7.09 -11.45 15.45
N THR A 210 -8.42 -11.33 15.61
CA THR A 210 -9.14 -11.83 16.78
C THR A 210 -9.06 -13.35 16.89
N GLU A 211 -9.20 -14.07 15.78
CA GLU A 211 -9.03 -15.54 15.72
C GLU A 211 -7.61 -15.98 16.11
N ALA A 212 -6.61 -15.15 15.84
CA ALA A 212 -5.23 -15.34 16.30
C ALA A 212 -5.00 -14.92 17.77
N GLY A 213 -6.04 -14.48 18.48
CA GLY A 213 -5.96 -14.06 19.88
C GLY A 213 -5.23 -12.74 20.09
N TYR A 214 -5.12 -11.89 19.06
CA TYR A 214 -4.42 -10.62 19.11
C TYR A 214 -5.34 -9.47 18.69
N ASN A 215 -5.16 -8.30 19.28
CA ASN A 215 -6.00 -7.14 18.99
C ASN A 215 -5.15 -5.92 18.66
N PRO A 216 -4.56 -5.85 17.45
CA PRO A 216 -3.68 -4.75 17.09
C PRO A 216 -4.49 -3.49 16.82
N PHE A 217 -3.79 -2.35 16.87
CA PHE A 217 -4.31 -1.10 16.33
C PHE A 217 -4.43 -1.20 14.81
N ILE A 218 -5.58 -0.89 14.22
CA ILE A 218 -5.76 -0.94 12.75
C ILE A 218 -5.76 0.48 12.20
N ILE A 219 -4.98 0.71 11.15
CA ILE A 219 -4.96 1.94 10.35
C ILE A 219 -5.47 1.60 8.95
N ALA A 220 -6.61 2.16 8.56
CA ALA A 220 -7.12 2.01 7.20
C ALA A 220 -6.43 3.01 6.27
N LYS A 221 -5.80 2.55 5.20
CA LYS A 221 -5.13 3.43 4.24
C LYS A 221 -6.08 3.74 3.08
N ILE A 222 -6.45 5.00 2.97
CA ILE A 222 -7.41 5.51 2.00
C ILE A 222 -6.65 5.91 0.75
N GLU A 223 -6.48 4.94 -0.15
CA GLU A 223 -5.64 5.07 -1.34
C GLU A 223 -6.46 5.12 -2.64
N ARG A 224 -7.73 4.71 -2.59
CA ARG A 224 -8.66 4.66 -3.74
C ARG A 224 -9.74 5.71 -3.67
N SER A 225 -10.27 6.11 -4.82
CA SER A 225 -11.38 7.06 -4.93
C SER A 225 -12.64 6.53 -4.24
N GLN A 226 -12.97 5.25 -4.44
CA GLN A 226 -14.13 4.61 -3.79
C GLN A 226 -14.02 4.64 -2.27
N ALA A 227 -12.80 4.52 -1.72
CA ALA A 227 -12.56 4.60 -0.29
C ALA A 227 -12.86 6.00 0.27
N LEU A 228 -12.59 7.05 -0.51
CA LEU A 228 -12.91 8.42 -0.15
C LEU A 228 -14.42 8.67 -0.19
N GLU A 229 -15.13 8.07 -1.15
CA GLU A 229 -16.60 8.11 -1.21
C GLU A 229 -17.24 7.38 -0.02
N ASN A 230 -16.62 6.31 0.46
CA ASN A 230 -17.08 5.50 1.59
C ASN A 230 -16.49 5.92 2.95
N ILE A 231 -15.84 7.08 3.04
CA ILE A 231 -15.01 7.44 4.20
C ILE A 231 -15.79 7.47 5.51
N ASP A 232 -17.03 7.96 5.50
CA ASP A 232 -17.87 8.03 6.70
C ASP A 232 -18.15 6.63 7.25
N GLY A 233 -18.50 5.68 6.37
CA GLY A 233 -18.73 4.29 6.76
C GLY A 233 -17.48 3.61 7.31
N ILE A 234 -16.31 3.90 6.73
CA ILE A 234 -15.01 3.42 7.23
C ILE A 234 -14.73 3.96 8.64
N LEU A 235 -14.93 5.26 8.85
CA LEU A 235 -14.69 5.91 10.14
C LEU A 235 -15.63 5.40 11.23
N ASP A 236 -16.94 5.34 10.95
CA ASP A 236 -17.96 4.82 11.86
C ASP A 236 -17.63 3.39 12.30
N PHE A 237 -17.21 2.57 11.35
CA PHE A 237 -16.86 1.18 11.61
C PHE A 237 -15.60 1.04 12.48
N LEU A 238 -14.55 1.84 12.20
CA LEU A 238 -13.34 1.88 13.02
C LEU A 238 -13.66 2.32 14.45
N GLU A 239 -14.55 3.29 14.64
CA GLU A 239 -14.97 3.74 15.96
C GLU A 239 -15.73 2.65 16.73
N ILE A 240 -16.68 1.96 16.07
CA ILE A 240 -17.43 0.85 16.67
C ILE A 240 -16.48 -0.26 17.12
N ILE A 241 -15.51 -0.63 16.28
CA ILE A 241 -14.51 -1.63 16.62
C ILE A 241 -13.63 -1.16 17.79
N GLY A 242 -13.17 0.09 17.77
CA GLY A 242 -12.35 0.65 18.84
C GLY A 242 -13.05 0.60 20.20
N ARG A 243 -14.33 0.94 20.24
CA ARG A 243 -15.16 0.85 21.46
C ARG A 243 -15.29 -0.60 21.95
N LYS A 244 -15.57 -1.56 21.05
CA LYS A 244 -15.68 -2.99 21.42
C LYS A 244 -14.36 -3.57 21.95
N ALA A 245 -13.23 -3.01 21.55
CA ALA A 245 -11.91 -3.37 22.03
C ALA A 245 -11.55 -2.76 23.40
N ASN A 246 -12.48 -2.06 24.08
CA ASN A 246 -12.24 -1.31 25.33
C ASN A 246 -11.11 -0.26 25.21
N LEU A 247 -10.90 0.27 24.02
CA LEU A 247 -9.91 1.32 23.80
C LEU A 247 -10.56 2.66 24.21
N VAL A 248 -10.16 3.17 25.36
CA VAL A 248 -10.63 4.47 25.89
C VAL A 248 -9.98 5.60 25.08
N ASN A 249 -10.78 6.56 24.60
CA ASN A 249 -10.33 7.63 23.69
C ASN A 249 -9.67 7.09 22.42
N PHE A 250 -10.41 6.27 21.67
CA PHE A 250 -9.93 5.69 20.41
C PHE A 250 -10.53 6.43 19.20
N PRO A 251 -9.80 7.38 18.58
CA PRO A 251 -10.23 7.95 17.32
C PRO A 251 -10.27 6.87 16.25
N ALA A 252 -11.16 6.97 15.28
CA ALA A 252 -10.95 6.26 14.01
C ALA A 252 -9.66 6.78 13.37
N HIS A 253 -8.80 5.88 12.90
CA HIS A 253 -7.51 6.24 12.31
C HIS A 253 -7.43 5.81 10.86
N VAL A 254 -7.30 6.81 10.00
CA VAL A 254 -7.08 6.65 8.56
C VAL A 254 -5.75 7.26 8.18
N GLU A 255 -5.05 6.66 7.23
CA GLU A 255 -3.97 7.30 6.51
C GLU A 255 -4.54 7.90 5.21
N ILE A 256 -4.49 9.22 5.10
CA ILE A 256 -4.88 9.99 3.92
C ILE A 256 -3.68 10.80 3.44
N ARG A 257 -3.53 10.98 2.13
CA ARG A 257 -2.56 11.93 1.58
C ARG A 257 -3.21 13.27 1.31
N VAL A 258 -2.56 14.32 1.81
CA VAL A 258 -2.93 15.72 1.57
C VAL A 258 -1.84 16.40 0.75
N ASP A 259 -2.22 17.20 -0.24
CA ASP A 259 -1.27 18.03 -0.96
C ASP A 259 -0.87 19.29 -0.18
N LYS A 260 0.03 20.11 -0.75
CA LYS A 260 0.49 21.36 -0.13
C LYS A 260 -0.63 22.38 0.10
N SER A 261 -1.77 22.24 -0.56
CA SER A 261 -2.96 23.09 -0.38
C SER A 261 -3.94 22.54 0.65
N GLY A 262 -3.63 21.37 1.25
CA GLY A 262 -4.48 20.69 2.23
C GLY A 262 -5.61 19.88 1.62
N ARG A 263 -5.62 19.67 0.30
CA ARG A 263 -6.64 18.83 -0.37
C ARG A 263 -6.29 17.36 -0.24
N ILE A 264 -7.28 16.55 0.09
CA ILE A 264 -7.19 15.09 0.10
C ILE A 264 -7.22 14.62 -1.35
N ASN A 265 -6.20 13.87 -1.77
CA ASN A 265 -6.15 13.28 -3.11
C ASN A 265 -5.99 11.76 -2.98
N PRO A 266 -6.91 10.96 -3.56
CA PRO A 266 -6.71 9.52 -3.70
C PRO A 266 -5.40 9.22 -4.44
N ILE A 267 -4.73 8.15 -4.05
CA ILE A 267 -3.46 7.71 -4.66
C ILE A 267 -3.79 6.62 -5.67
N GLU A 268 -4.63 6.94 -6.65
CA GLU A 268 -4.87 6.01 -7.75
C GLU A 268 -3.81 6.18 -8.83
N VAL A 269 -3.21 7.36 -8.92
CA VAL A 269 -2.07 7.64 -9.80
C VAL A 269 -1.17 8.60 -9.04
N ASN A 270 0.14 8.49 -9.20
CA ASN A 270 1.04 9.48 -8.62
C ASN A 270 1.46 10.49 -9.68
N PRO A 271 0.67 11.55 -9.96
CA PRO A 271 1.05 12.57 -10.93
C PRO A 271 2.31 13.35 -10.50
N LEU A 272 2.75 13.20 -9.25
CA LEU A 272 3.88 13.90 -8.68
C LEU A 272 5.01 12.92 -8.37
N ARG A 273 5.99 12.88 -9.26
CA ARG A 273 7.31 12.28 -9.01
C ARG A 273 7.79 12.62 -7.59
N PHE A 274 7.79 11.65 -6.67
CA PHE A 274 8.51 11.74 -5.39
C PHE A 274 9.87 11.01 -5.46
N GLY A 275 10.53 11.08 -6.62
CA GLY A 275 11.94 10.66 -6.78
C GLY A 275 12.95 11.75 -6.39
N GLY A 276 12.64 12.60 -5.41
CA GLY A 276 13.45 13.80 -5.15
C GLY A 276 13.42 14.35 -3.73
N TRP A 277 13.20 13.50 -2.72
CA TRP A 277 13.35 13.89 -1.30
C TRP A 277 14.32 12.97 -0.58
N CYS A 278 15.49 12.75 -1.20
CA CYS A 278 16.73 12.29 -0.56
C CYS A 278 17.91 12.83 -1.40
N THR A 279 18.15 14.13 -1.32
CA THR A 279 19.45 14.76 -1.55
C THR A 279 19.67 15.78 -0.46
#